data_AF-A0A9D2F9R6-F1
#
_entry.id   AF-A0A9D2F9R6-F1
#
_cell.length_a   1.000
_cell.length_b   1.000
_cell.length_c   1.000
_cell.angle_alpha   90.00
_cell.angle_beta   90.00
_cell.angle_gamma   90.00
#
_symmetry.space_group_name_H-M   'P 1'
#
loop_
_entity.id
_entity.type
_entity.pdbx_description
1 polymer ?
#
loop_
_entity_poly.entity_id
_entity_poly.type
_entity_poly.pdbx_seq_one_letter_code
_entity_poly.pdbx_strand_id
1 'polypeptide(L)'
;MKNNKSKYTYVCGKCHKHKEECMPRTVKALHLWEAVLKAIQTVVQAAQADRKAFITHLTAKQSDQLKKELTGKRKELDQARKRLAEVDNLIAATFEKLVTGILTDEEFGQLNGRYLAEQETLKAQLPVLKRNLSNSRTNLTTWENFSPLLTGI
;
A
#
# COMPACT_ATOMS: atom_id res chain seq x y z
N MET A 1 -27.72 -18.18 28.10
CA MET A 1 -27.75 -18.06 26.62
C MET A 1 -26.76 -19.06 26.03
N LYS A 2 -27.21 -20.05 25.24
CA LYS A 2 -26.31 -21.08 24.67
C LYS A 2 -25.37 -20.43 23.64
N ASN A 3 -24.06 -20.51 23.88
CA ASN A 3 -23.02 -19.89 23.08
C ASN A 3 -22.90 -20.62 21.72
N ASN A 4 -23.70 -20.22 20.73
CA ASN A 4 -23.84 -20.89 19.42
C ASN A 4 -22.60 -20.73 18.50
N LYS A 5 -21.50 -20.14 19.01
CA LYS A 5 -20.28 -19.79 18.25
C LYS A 5 -19.46 -21.00 17.80
N SER A 6 -19.68 -22.18 18.40
CA SER A 6 -19.03 -23.42 17.97
C SER A 6 -19.57 -23.99 16.65
N LYS A 7 -20.75 -23.52 16.21
CA LYS A 7 -21.39 -23.99 14.96
C LYS A 7 -20.99 -23.20 13.72
N TYR A 8 -20.47 -21.99 13.88
CA TYR A 8 -20.14 -21.10 12.75
C TYR A 8 -18.67 -21.17 12.40
N THR A 9 -18.38 -21.02 11.12
CA THR A 9 -17.02 -21.02 10.57
C THR A 9 -16.90 -19.90 9.55
N TYR A 10 -15.78 -19.19 9.59
CA TYR A 10 -15.42 -18.17 8.61
C TYR A 10 -14.56 -18.79 7.52
N VAL A 11 -14.85 -18.41 6.29
CA VAL A 11 -14.12 -18.82 5.10
C VAL A 11 -13.68 -17.55 4.38
N CYS A 12 -12.48 -17.57 3.80
CA CYS A 12 -12.03 -16.47 2.96
C CYS A 12 -13.02 -16.25 1.80
N GLY A 13 -13.50 -15.02 1.64
CA GLY A 13 -14.44 -14.67 0.57
C GLY A 13 -13.87 -14.90 -0.84
N LYS A 14 -12.54 -14.81 -1.00
CA LYS A 14 -11.85 -15.13 -2.26
C LYS A 14 -11.86 -16.64 -2.55
N CYS A 15 -11.52 -17.46 -1.55
CA CYS A 15 -11.61 -18.93 -1.62
C CYS A 15 -13.04 -19.42 -1.90
N HIS A 16 -14.06 -18.73 -1.38
CA HIS A 16 -15.47 -19.09 -1.63
C HIS A 16 -15.89 -18.88 -3.09
N LYS A 17 -15.29 -17.91 -3.79
CA LYS A 17 -15.65 -17.53 -5.18
C LYS A 17 -14.69 -18.07 -6.24
N HIS A 18 -13.40 -18.16 -5.94
CA HIS A 18 -12.32 -18.58 -6.85
C HIS A 18 -11.40 -19.57 -6.13
N LYS A 19 -11.73 -20.86 -6.21
CA LYS A 19 -11.08 -21.93 -5.43
C LYS A 19 -9.62 -22.22 -5.83
N GLU A 20 -9.20 -21.80 -7.03
CA GLU A 20 -7.86 -22.11 -7.57
C GLU A 20 -6.78 -21.09 -7.17
N GLU A 21 -7.17 -19.86 -6.81
CA GLU A 21 -6.24 -18.78 -6.42
C GLU A 21 -5.99 -18.68 -4.91
N CYS A 22 -6.76 -19.42 -4.11
CA CYS A 22 -6.80 -19.28 -2.66
C CYS A 22 -6.95 -20.67 -2.02
N MET A 23 -5.94 -21.10 -1.26
CA MET A 23 -6.00 -22.37 -0.55
C MET A 23 -7.12 -22.33 0.50
N PRO A 24 -8.09 -23.27 0.47
CA PRO A 24 -9.23 -23.25 1.37
C PRO A 24 -8.78 -23.45 2.82
N ARG A 25 -8.84 -22.37 3.60
CA ARG A 25 -8.68 -22.39 5.05
C ARG A 25 -9.97 -21.94 5.71
N THR A 26 -10.37 -22.67 6.73
CA THR A 26 -11.56 -22.39 7.53
C THR A 26 -11.16 -22.04 8.95
N VAL A 27 -11.80 -21.02 9.53
CA VAL A 27 -11.54 -20.58 10.91
C VAL A 27 -12.83 -20.73 11.71
N LYS A 28 -12.80 -21.56 12.75
CA LYS A 28 -13.95 -21.70 13.66
C LYS A 28 -14.25 -20.35 14.31
N ALA A 29 -15.51 -19.94 14.29
CA ALA A 29 -15.93 -18.65 14.84
C ALA A 29 -15.63 -18.53 16.34
N LEU A 30 -15.66 -19.65 17.07
CA LEU A 30 -15.24 -19.72 18.47
C LEU A 30 -13.78 -19.26 18.66
N HIS A 31 -12.82 -19.86 17.93
CA HIS A 31 -11.40 -19.52 18.07
C HIS A 31 -11.11 -18.07 17.66
N LEU A 32 -11.76 -17.58 16.60
CA LEU A 32 -11.63 -16.19 16.19
C LEU A 32 -12.16 -15.26 17.29
N TRP A 33 -13.32 -15.58 17.87
CA TRP A 33 -13.90 -14.79 18.95
C TRP A 33 -13.01 -14.78 20.19
N GLU A 34 -12.46 -15.93 20.61
CA GLU A 34 -11.54 -16.02 21.75
C GLU A 34 -10.26 -15.21 21.52
N ALA A 35 -9.67 -15.31 20.33
CA ALA A 35 -8.48 -14.54 19.97
C ALA A 35 -8.74 -13.03 19.97
N VAL A 36 -9.85 -12.59 19.38
CA VAL A 36 -10.24 -11.18 19.34
C VAL A 36 -10.58 -10.66 20.74
N LEU A 37 -11.32 -11.43 21.54
CA LEU A 37 -11.64 -11.07 22.92
C LEU A 37 -10.37 -10.91 23.75
N LYS A 38 -9.45 -11.87 23.67
CA LYS A 38 -8.16 -11.81 24.36
C LYS A 38 -7.37 -10.57 23.94
N ALA A 39 -7.32 -10.27 22.65
CA ALA A 39 -6.64 -9.07 22.15
C ALA A 39 -7.25 -7.78 22.71
N ILE A 40 -8.59 -7.66 22.72
CA ILE A 40 -9.30 -6.51 23.30
C ILE A 40 -8.97 -6.38 24.79
N GLN A 41 -9.06 -7.48 25.55
CA GLN A 41 -8.75 -7.49 26.98
C GLN A 41 -7.30 -7.06 27.25
N THR A 42 -6.34 -7.53 26.47
CA THR A 42 -4.93 -7.11 26.60
C THR A 42 -4.76 -5.61 26.37
N VAL A 43 -5.41 -5.04 25.34
CA VAL A 43 -5.35 -3.59 25.07
C VAL A 43 -5.96 -2.79 26.21
N VAL A 44 -7.12 -3.22 26.72
CA VAL A 44 -7.79 -2.57 27.86
C VAL A 44 -6.93 -2.62 29.11
N GLN A 45 -6.33 -3.78 29.42
CA GLN A 45 -5.45 -3.94 30.58
C GLN A 45 -4.21 -3.03 30.46
N ALA A 46 -3.59 -2.95 29.28
CA ALA A 46 -2.45 -2.07 29.05
C ALA A 46 -2.82 -0.59 29.25
N ALA A 47 -3.99 -0.16 28.75
CA ALA A 47 -4.48 1.20 28.93
C ALA A 47 -4.85 1.51 30.40
N GLN A 48 -5.34 0.53 31.16
CA GLN A 48 -5.66 0.68 32.58
C GLN A 48 -4.40 0.71 33.46
N ALA A 49 -3.37 -0.06 33.12
CA ALA A 49 -2.14 -0.15 33.91
C ALA A 49 -1.33 1.15 33.87
N ASP A 50 -1.13 1.71 32.68
CA ASP A 50 -0.52 3.03 32.50
C ASP A 50 -1.07 3.68 31.25
N ARG A 51 -2.10 4.51 31.44
CA ARG A 51 -2.76 5.23 30.36
C ARG A 51 -1.79 6.17 29.64
N LYS A 52 -0.88 6.83 30.34
CA LYS A 52 0.04 7.81 29.74
C LYS A 52 1.04 7.09 28.85
N ALA A 53 1.70 6.04 29.36
CA ALA A 53 2.62 5.24 28.57
C ALA A 53 1.93 4.58 27.37
N PHE A 54 0.69 4.11 27.54
CA PHE A 54 -0.10 3.53 26.46
C PHE A 54 -0.36 4.54 25.32
N ILE A 55 -0.81 5.75 25.65
CA ILE A 55 -1.04 6.82 24.66
C ILE A 55 0.28 7.23 23.99
N THR A 56 1.37 7.39 24.74
CA THR A 56 2.68 7.73 24.16
C THR A 56 3.16 6.66 23.18
N HIS A 57 3.05 5.37 23.54
CA HIS A 57 3.43 4.27 22.66
C HIS A 57 2.56 4.22 21.40
N LEU A 58 1.23 4.35 21.54
CA LEU A 58 0.32 4.36 20.40
C LEU A 58 0.62 5.52 19.44
N THR A 59 0.84 6.71 20.00
CA THR A 59 1.04 7.92 19.19
C THR A 59 2.36 7.87 18.43
N ALA A 60 3.43 7.41 19.07
CA ALA A 60 4.73 7.17 18.43
C ALA A 60 4.59 6.14 17.31
N LYS A 61 3.97 4.98 17.59
CA LYS A 61 3.78 3.91 16.60
C LYS A 61 2.99 4.38 15.38
N GLN A 62 1.91 5.13 15.59
CA GLN A 62 1.09 5.67 14.50
C GLN A 62 1.86 6.70 13.67
N SER A 63 2.61 7.61 14.32
CA SER A 63 3.45 8.59 13.63
C SER A 63 4.51 7.92 12.75
N ASP A 64 5.20 6.90 13.29
CA ASP A 64 6.23 6.15 12.56
C ASP A 64 5.63 5.42 11.35
N GLN A 65 4.45 4.82 11.51
CA GLN A 65 3.78 4.13 10.42
C GLN A 65 3.42 5.10 9.27
N LEU A 66 2.83 6.26 9.60
CA LEU A 66 2.46 7.28 8.62
C LEU A 66 3.69 7.86 7.91
N LYS A 67 4.78 8.12 8.63
CA LYS A 67 6.05 8.60 8.05
C LYS A 67 6.68 7.57 7.11
N LYS A 68 6.67 6.29 7.49
CA LYS A 68 7.15 5.19 6.64
C LYS A 68 6.32 5.07 5.36
N GLU A 69 5.00 5.13 5.48
CA GLU A 69 4.10 5.09 4.32
C GLU A 69 4.37 6.27 3.37
N LEU A 70 4.52 7.48 3.90
CA LEU A 70 4.82 8.68 3.12
C LEU A 70 6.17 8.55 2.39
N THR A 71 7.19 8.05 3.09
CA THR A 71 8.51 7.80 2.50
C THR A 71 8.45 6.77 1.38
N GLY A 72 7.70 5.68 1.58
CA GLY A 72 7.49 4.64 0.56
C GLY A 72 6.82 5.20 -0.70
N LYS A 73 5.70 5.91 -0.54
CA LYS A 73 4.96 6.51 -1.67
C LYS A 73 5.76 7.59 -2.40
N ARG A 74 6.57 8.37 -1.68
CA ARG A 74 7.48 9.33 -2.30
C ARG A 74 8.53 8.61 -3.16
N LYS A 75 9.15 7.56 -2.61
CA LYS A 75 10.13 6.74 -3.34
C LYS A 75 9.52 6.13 -4.61
N GLU A 76 8.31 5.59 -4.52
CA GLU A 76 7.59 5.02 -5.67
C GLU A 76 7.33 6.08 -6.75
N LEU A 77 6.86 7.27 -6.36
CA LEU A 77 6.67 8.39 -7.28
C LEU A 77 7.97 8.82 -7.96
N ASP A 78 9.07 8.92 -7.20
CA ASP A 78 10.38 9.30 -7.73
C ASP A 78 10.94 8.23 -8.68
N GLN A 79 10.75 6.94 -8.37
CA GLN A 79 11.10 5.82 -9.25
C GLN A 79 10.33 5.85 -10.56
N ALA A 80 9.02 6.08 -10.52
CA ALA A 80 8.19 6.18 -11.72
C ALA A 80 8.61 7.37 -12.62
N ARG A 81 8.95 8.53 -12.01
CA ARG A 81 9.48 9.68 -12.75
C ARG A 81 10.83 9.39 -13.38
N LYS A 82 11.73 8.76 -12.64
CA LYS A 82 13.05 8.37 -13.15
C LYS A 82 12.90 7.41 -14.33
N ARG A 83 12.03 6.41 -14.20
CA ARG A 83 11.76 5.45 -15.28
C ARG A 83 11.17 6.13 -16.51
N LEU A 84 10.26 7.09 -16.34
CA LEU A 84 9.72 7.86 -17.45
C LEU A 84 10.83 8.59 -18.22
N ALA A 85 11.73 9.29 -17.51
CA ALA A 85 12.85 9.97 -18.13
C ALA A 85 13.83 9.00 -18.83
N GLU A 86 14.07 7.82 -18.24
CA GLU A 86 14.85 6.76 -18.89
C GLU A 86 14.19 6.28 -20.19
N VAL A 87 12.87 6.08 -20.19
CA VAL A 87 12.10 5.69 -21.38
C VAL A 87 12.15 6.79 -22.45
N ASP A 88 12.01 8.06 -22.07
CA ASP A 88 12.14 9.20 -22.99
C ASP A 88 13.51 9.22 -23.67
N ASN A 89 14.57 8.97 -22.92
CA ASN A 89 15.94 8.88 -23.46
C ASN A 89 16.10 7.66 -24.38
N LEU A 90 15.50 6.53 -24.05
CA LEU A 90 15.54 5.33 -24.90
C LEU A 90 14.81 5.57 -26.24
N ILE A 91 13.69 6.29 -26.22
CA ILE A 91 12.99 6.69 -27.45
C ILE A 91 13.90 7.55 -28.33
N ALA A 92 14.52 8.60 -27.76
CA ALA A 92 15.44 9.47 -28.49
C ALA A 92 16.64 8.69 -29.07
N ALA A 93 17.28 7.84 -28.27
CA ALA A 93 18.41 7.02 -28.71
C ALA A 93 18.02 6.02 -29.81
N THR A 94 16.79 5.48 -29.76
CA THR A 94 16.29 4.54 -30.78
C THR A 94 16.06 5.27 -32.11
N PHE A 95 15.60 6.53 -32.06
CA PHE A 95 15.47 7.38 -33.25
C PHE A 95 16.83 7.73 -33.87
N GLU A 96 17.83 8.09 -33.06
CA GLU A 96 19.19 8.34 -33.55
C GLU A 96 19.79 7.12 -34.27
N LYS A 97 19.57 5.92 -33.72
CA LYS A 97 20.01 4.67 -34.35
C LYS A 97 19.29 4.35 -35.66
N LEU A 98 18.03 4.74 -35.80
CA LEU A 98 17.30 4.64 -37.07
C LEU A 98 17.91 5.57 -38.12
N VAL A 99 18.09 6.85 -37.79
CA VAL A 99 18.61 7.86 -38.74
C VAL A 99 20.05 7.56 -39.17
N THR A 100 20.85 6.92 -38.31
CA THR A 100 22.21 6.47 -38.63
C THR A 100 22.27 5.14 -39.39
N GLY A 101 21.12 4.51 -39.65
CA GLY A 101 21.03 3.24 -40.38
C GLY A 101 21.50 2.02 -39.58
N ILE A 102 21.70 2.16 -38.27
CA ILE A 102 22.05 1.04 -37.38
C ILE A 102 20.84 0.14 -37.14
N LEU A 103 19.64 0.73 -37.09
CA LEU A 103 18.38 0.01 -36.99
C LEU A 103 17.59 0.13 -38.29
N THR A 104 16.92 -0.94 -38.65
CA THR A 104 15.87 -0.93 -39.69
C THR A 104 14.58 -0.30 -39.17
N ASP A 105 13.70 0.13 -40.08
CA ASP A 105 12.37 0.65 -39.74
C ASP A 105 11.54 -0.35 -38.92
N GLU A 106 11.65 -1.64 -39.24
CA GLU A 106 10.91 -2.70 -38.54
C GLU A 106 11.41 -2.87 -37.09
N GLU A 107 12.72 -2.92 -36.89
CA GLU A 107 13.32 -3.00 -35.55
C GLU A 107 13.02 -1.75 -34.72
N PHE A 108 13.07 -0.56 -35.34
CA PHE A 108 12.67 0.69 -34.71
C PHE A 108 11.21 0.64 -34.28
N GLY A 109 10.30 0.24 -35.17
CA GLY A 109 8.86 0.16 -34.88
C GLY A 109 8.55 -0.75 -33.69
N GLN A 110 9.20 -1.92 -33.64
CA GLN A 110 9.03 -2.86 -32.52
C GLN A 110 9.54 -2.28 -31.19
N LEU A 111 10.77 -1.74 -31.15
CA LEU A 111 11.35 -1.19 -29.92
C LEU A 111 10.60 0.06 -29.45
N ASN A 112 10.38 1.01 -30.37
CA ASN A 112 9.72 2.26 -30.07
C ASN A 112 8.27 2.05 -29.63
N GLY A 113 7.55 1.11 -30.25
CA GLY A 113 6.19 0.74 -29.83
C GLY A 113 6.13 0.26 -28.37
N ARG A 114 7.10 -0.54 -27.93
CA ARG A 114 7.19 -0.99 -26.53
C ARG A 114 7.47 0.17 -25.58
N TYR A 115 8.41 1.06 -25.92
CA TYR A 115 8.73 2.22 -25.10
C TYR A 115 7.58 3.22 -25.01
N LEU A 116 6.86 3.48 -26.11
CA LEU A 116 5.69 4.34 -26.10
C LEU A 116 4.57 3.77 -25.23
N ALA A 117 4.31 2.45 -25.30
CA ALA A 117 3.33 1.81 -24.43
C ALA A 117 3.70 1.93 -22.94
N GLU A 118 4.99 1.77 -22.59
CA GLU A 118 5.48 1.97 -21.23
C GLU A 118 5.37 3.44 -20.79
N GLN A 119 5.73 4.38 -21.67
CA GLN A 119 5.64 5.83 -21.43
C GLN A 119 4.20 6.23 -21.09
N GLU A 120 3.22 5.77 -21.86
CA GLU A 120 1.80 6.07 -21.63
C GLU A 120 1.30 5.46 -20.31
N THR A 121 1.73 4.24 -19.99
CA THR A 121 1.43 3.60 -18.70
C THR A 121 1.98 4.43 -17.53
N LEU A 122 3.23 4.88 -17.62
CA LEU A 122 3.87 5.69 -16.57
C LEU A 122 3.19 7.06 -16.44
N LYS A 123 2.86 7.73 -17.55
CA LYS A 123 2.11 9.00 -17.54
C LYS A 123 0.74 8.87 -16.89
N ALA A 124 0.05 7.74 -17.09
CA ALA A 124 -1.23 7.46 -16.43
C ALA A 124 -1.08 7.15 -14.93
N GLN A 125 0.00 6.49 -14.52
CA GLN A 125 0.27 6.14 -13.12
C GLN A 125 0.72 7.33 -12.26
N LEU A 126 1.55 8.22 -12.81
CA LEU A 126 2.09 9.38 -12.10
C LEU A 126 1.04 10.27 -11.38
N PRO A 127 -0.10 10.65 -11.98
CA PRO A 127 -1.12 11.43 -11.27
C PRO A 127 -1.75 10.65 -10.11
N VAL A 128 -1.90 9.34 -10.24
CA VAL A 128 -2.41 8.47 -9.16
C VAL A 128 -1.41 8.42 -8.00
N LEU A 129 -0.13 8.21 -8.29
CA LEU A 129 0.94 8.23 -7.28
C LEU A 129 1.04 9.59 -6.57
N LYS A 130 0.95 10.69 -7.31
CA LYS A 130 0.90 12.06 -6.75
C LYS A 130 -0.30 12.24 -5.81
N ARG A 131 -1.49 11.79 -6.22
CA ARG A 131 -2.70 11.86 -5.38
C ARG A 131 -2.55 11.02 -4.12
N ASN A 132 -2.05 9.79 -4.24
CA ASN A 132 -1.84 8.91 -3.10
C ASN A 132 -0.84 9.48 -2.09
N LEU A 133 0.25 10.09 -2.58
CA LEU A 133 1.21 10.80 -1.73
C LEU A 133 0.56 12.00 -1.02
N SER A 134 -0.23 12.79 -1.75
CA SER A 134 -0.99 13.92 -1.18
C SER A 134 -1.93 13.46 -0.08
N ASN A 135 -2.73 12.42 -0.33
CA ASN A 135 -3.64 11.85 0.67
C ASN A 135 -2.91 11.34 1.91
N SER A 136 -1.72 10.77 1.74
CA SER A 136 -0.92 10.29 2.88
C SER A 136 -0.34 11.44 3.69
N ARG A 137 0.01 12.55 3.01
CA ARG A 137 0.44 13.79 3.65
C ARG A 137 -0.70 14.42 4.45
N THR A 138 -1.91 14.47 3.90
CA THR A 138 -3.09 14.96 4.64
C THR A 138 -3.42 14.07 5.83
N ASN A 139 -3.26 12.76 5.71
CA ASN A 139 -3.43 11.84 6.84
C ASN A 139 -2.40 12.10 7.94
N LEU A 140 -1.14 12.32 7.58
CA LEU A 140 -0.10 12.67 8.54
C LEU A 140 -0.40 14.00 9.23
N THR A 141 -0.78 15.06 8.51
CA THR A 141 -1.14 16.35 9.14
C THR A 141 -2.37 16.24 10.02
N THR A 142 -3.38 15.48 9.60
CA THR A 142 -4.57 15.23 10.42
C THR A 142 -4.19 14.52 11.72
N TRP A 143 -3.31 13.52 11.62
CA TRP A 143 -2.78 12.81 12.77
C TRP A 143 -1.95 13.71 13.69
N GLU A 144 -1.06 14.54 13.15
CA GLU A 144 -0.24 15.49 13.90
C GLU A 144 -1.09 16.51 14.68
N ASN A 145 -2.22 16.93 14.09
CA ASN A 145 -3.19 17.79 14.76
C ASN A 145 -4.01 17.05 15.84
N PHE A 146 -4.28 15.75 15.65
CA PHE A 146 -5.07 14.94 16.57
C PHE A 146 -4.26 14.42 17.78
N SER A 147 -3.00 14.05 17.58
CA SER A 147 -2.14 13.43 18.61
C SER A 147 -2.11 14.20 19.95
N PRO A 148 -2.02 15.56 19.97
CA PRO A 148 -2.07 16.33 21.22
C PRO A 148 -3.36 16.13 22.03
N LEU A 149 -4.49 15.90 21.36
CA LEU A 149 -5.79 15.67 22.01
C LEU A 149 -5.82 14.36 22.80
N LEU A 150 -5.03 13.36 22.39
CA LEU A 150 -4.91 12.10 23.12
C LEU A 150 -4.06 12.24 24.39
N THR A 151 -3.04 13.10 24.34
CA THR A 151 -2.09 13.31 25.44
C THR A 151 -2.57 14.32 26.48
N GLY A 152 -3.57 15.13 26.16
CA GLY A 152 -4.14 16.16 27.05
C GLY A 152 -5.30 15.69 27.94
N ILE A 153 -5.71 14.42 27.84
CA ILE A 153 -6.74 13.79 28.69
C ILE A 153 -6.04 12.79 29.61
#